data_AF-A0A5Y2X9F1-F1
#
_entry.id   AF-A0A5Y2X9F1-F1
#
_cell.length_a   1.000
_cell.length_b   1.000
_cell.length_c   1.000
_cell.angle_alpha   90.00
_cell.angle_beta   90.00
_cell.angle_gamma   90.00
#
_symmetry.space_group_name_H-M   'P 1'
#
loop_
_entity.id
_entity.type
_entity.pdbx_description
1 polymer ?
#
loop_
_entity_poly.entity_id
_entity_poly.type
_entity_poly.pdbx_seq_one_letter_code
_entity_poly.pdbx_strand_id
1 'polypeptide(L)'
;MQALQRVSAPVYVVSHHGKTFRCFSRNTAIKRLAHFMTQRMFCRAGIETRPVTKVDRDDVAIHYINKPIQRYWDAQARCERRLRKILSRK
;
A
#
# COMPACT_ATOMS: atom_id res chain seq x y z
N MET A 1 27.31 -16.22 -14.98
CA MET A 1 26.12 -15.44 -14.57
C MET A 1 26.21 -15.24 -13.06
N GLN A 2 26.49 -14.04 -12.57
CA GLN A 2 26.55 -13.77 -11.13
C GLN A 2 25.13 -13.54 -10.63
N ALA A 3 24.65 -14.37 -9.70
CA ALA A 3 23.27 -14.30 -9.19
C ALA A 3 23.04 -13.16 -8.17
N LEU A 4 24.12 -12.60 -7.61
CA LEU A 4 24.08 -11.55 -6.59
C LEU A 4 25.10 -10.46 -6.91
N GLN A 5 24.68 -9.19 -6.82
CA GLN A 5 25.53 -8.02 -7.01
C GLN A 5 25.20 -6.96 -5.93
N ARG A 6 26.23 -6.45 -5.26
CA ARG A 6 26.10 -5.29 -4.36
C ARG A 6 26.10 -4.01 -5.20
N VAL A 7 25.02 -3.24 -5.10
CA VAL A 7 24.88 -1.96 -5.81
C VAL A 7 24.83 -0.79 -4.83
N SER A 8 25.45 0.33 -5.18
CA SER A 8 25.28 1.60 -4.45
C SER A 8 24.02 2.28 -4.99
N ALA A 9 22.89 2.10 -4.29
CA ALA A 9 21.60 2.65 -4.70
C ALA A 9 20.91 3.36 -3.53
N PRO A 10 20.15 4.44 -3.79
CA PRO A 10 19.44 5.16 -2.74
C PRO A 10 18.33 4.28 -2.14
N VAL A 11 18.28 4.23 -0.81
CA VAL A 11 17.18 3.62 -0.06
C VAL A 11 16.25 4.72 0.42
N TYR A 12 14.98 4.66 0.02
CA TYR A 12 13.94 5.56 0.47
C TYR A 12 13.23 4.95 1.67
N VAL A 13 13.14 5.69 2.78
CA VAL A 13 12.44 5.24 3.98
C VAL A 13 11.09 5.93 4.09
N VAL A 14 10.02 5.15 4.19
CA VAL A 14 8.68 5.64 4.46
C VAL A 14 8.31 5.28 5.89
N SER A 15 8.10 6.29 6.73
CA SER A 15 7.66 6.11 8.10
C SER A 15 6.38 6.91 8.35
N HIS A 16 5.29 6.23 8.67
CA HIS A 16 4.01 6.86 8.95
C HIS A 16 3.11 5.97 9.80
N HIS A 17 2.37 6.56 10.74
CA HIS A 17 1.42 5.85 11.63
C HIS A 17 2.03 4.59 12.31
N GLY A 18 3.27 4.69 12.79
CA GLY A 18 3.97 3.58 13.46
C GLY A 18 4.47 2.48 12.52
N LYS A 19 4.29 2.63 11.19
CA LYS A 19 4.82 1.69 10.19
C LYS A 19 6.02 2.30 9.49
N THR A 20 7.06 1.49 9.32
CA THR A 20 8.27 1.87 8.58
C THR A 20 8.53 0.86 7.46
N PHE A 21 8.89 1.34 6.27
CA PHE A 21 9.19 0.49 5.12
C PHE A 21 10.32 1.08 4.28
N ARG A 22 11.30 0.22 3.93
CA ARG A 22 12.42 0.58 3.04
C ARG A 22 12.04 0.28 1.59
N CYS A 23 12.23 1.26 0.71
CA CYS A 23 11.91 1.18 -0.70
C CYS A 23 13.15 1.43 -1.54
N PHE A 24 13.33 0.66 -2.60
CA PHE A 24 14.45 0.82 -3.54
C PHE A 24 14.16 1.87 -4.64
N SER A 25 13.00 2.52 -4.61
CA SER A 25 12.68 3.62 -5.51
C SER A 25 11.79 4.68 -4.85
N ARG A 26 11.95 5.93 -5.28
CA ARG A 26 11.11 7.06 -4.86
C ARG A 26 9.63 6.81 -5.19
N ASN A 27 9.38 6.22 -6.35
CA ASN A 27 8.04 5.88 -6.82
C ASN A 27 7.33 4.92 -5.85
N THR A 28 8.01 3.83 -5.48
CA THR A 28 7.50 2.86 -4.51
C THR A 28 7.30 3.50 -3.14
N ALA A 29 8.20 4.38 -2.72
CA ALA A 29 8.08 5.10 -1.46
C ALA A 29 6.81 5.97 -1.43
N ILE A 30 6.53 6.75 -2.48
CA ILE A 30 5.32 7.56 -2.57
C ILE A 30 4.06 6.69 -2.56
N LYS A 31 4.05 5.58 -3.32
CA LYS A 31 2.93 4.63 -3.33
C LYS A 31 2.68 4.02 -1.95
N ARG A 32 3.75 3.68 -1.21
CA ARG A 32 3.64 3.16 0.16
C ARG A 32 3.15 4.20 1.15
N LEU A 33 3.60 5.44 1.05
CA LEU A 33 3.09 6.52 1.88
C LEU A 33 1.60 6.75 1.62
N ALA A 34 1.19 6.80 0.35
CA ALA A 34 -0.22 6.92 -0.03
C ALA A 34 -1.08 5.78 0.54
N HIS A 35 -0.57 4.55 0.48
CA HIS A 35 -1.20 3.38 1.08
C HIS A 35 -1.38 3.52 2.60
N PHE A 36 -0.33 3.93 3.33
CA PHE A 36 -0.42 4.10 4.80
C PHE A 36 -1.44 5.17 5.20
N MET A 37 -1.43 6.32 4.52
CA MET A 37 -2.39 7.39 4.77
C MET A 37 -3.83 6.96 4.46
N THR A 38 -4.04 6.31 3.32
CA THR A 38 -5.37 5.85 2.89
C THR A 38 -5.90 4.75 3.80
N GLN A 39 -5.08 3.75 4.13
CA GLN A 39 -5.48 2.67 5.03
C GLN A 39 -5.86 3.19 6.42
N ARG A 40 -5.10 4.15 6.97
CA ARG A 40 -5.45 4.75 8.27
C ARG A 40 -6.77 5.49 8.22
N MET A 41 -7.02 6.25 7.16
CA MET A 41 -8.29 6.98 6.99
C MET A 41 -9.48 6.01 6.94
N PHE A 42 -9.42 4.96 6.13
CA PHE A 42 -10.49 3.97 6.02
C PHE A 42 -10.71 3.23 7.36
N CYS A 43 -9.63 2.83 8.03
CA CYS A 43 -9.69 2.22 9.34
C CYS A 43 -10.37 3.14 10.38
N ARG A 44 -10.05 4.44 10.39
CA ARG A 44 -10.72 5.41 11.28
C ARG A 44 -12.19 5.65 10.92
N ALA A 45 -12.54 5.51 9.65
CA ALA A 45 -13.92 5.64 9.17
C ALA A 45 -14.75 4.35 9.37
N GLY A 46 -14.15 3.27 9.88
CA GLY A 46 -14.83 1.97 10.00
C GLY A 46 -15.16 1.31 8.65
N ILE A 47 -14.51 1.75 7.56
CA ILE A 47 -14.77 1.23 6.21
C ILE A 47 -13.82 0.07 5.96
N GLU A 48 -14.38 -1.13 5.77
CA GLU A 48 -13.62 -2.30 5.36
C GLU A 48 -12.98 -2.09 3.99
N THR A 49 -11.66 -2.29 3.89
CA THR A 49 -10.94 -2.06 2.62
C THR A 49 -10.85 -3.30 1.75
N ARG A 50 -10.82 -4.50 2.35
CA ARG A 50 -10.68 -5.80 1.68
C ARG A 50 -11.68 -6.78 2.29
N PRO A 51 -12.88 -6.91 1.70
CA PRO A 51 -13.88 -7.86 2.17
C PRO A 51 -13.33 -9.29 2.15
N VAL A 52 -13.75 -10.13 3.08
CA VAL A 52 -13.44 -11.56 3.07
C VAL A 52 -14.65 -12.34 2.57
N THR A 53 -14.49 -13.07 1.47
CA THR A 53 -15.54 -14.00 1.00
C THR A 53 -15.31 -15.35 1.64
N LYS A 54 -16.35 -15.90 2.28
CA LYS A 54 -16.35 -17.28 2.75
C LYS A 54 -17.01 -18.15 1.69
N VAL A 55 -16.37 -19.26 1.33
CA VAL A 55 -16.93 -20.26 0.42
C VAL A 55 -16.79 -21.61 1.09
N ASP A 56 -17.92 -22.29 1.27
CA ASP A 56 -17.95 -23.67 1.75
C ASP A 56 -17.88 -24.59 0.53
N ARG A 57 -16.87 -25.46 0.48
CA ARG A 57 -16.68 -26.47 -0.56
C ARG A 57 -16.20 -27.75 0.09
N ASP A 58 -16.87 -28.86 -0.20
CA ASP A 58 -16.49 -30.21 0.28
C ASP A 58 -16.25 -30.26 1.80
N ASP A 59 -17.19 -29.71 2.59
CA ASP A 59 -17.11 -29.59 4.06
C ASP A 59 -15.91 -28.79 4.61
N VAL A 60 -15.22 -28.02 3.74
CA VAL A 60 -14.14 -27.12 4.12
C VAL A 60 -14.54 -25.66 3.89
N ALA A 61 -14.46 -24.85 4.96
CA ALA A 61 -14.63 -23.41 4.89
C ALA A 61 -13.35 -22.73 4.37
N ILE A 62 -13.43 -22.13 3.18
CA ILE A 62 -12.32 -21.38 2.56
C ILE A 62 -12.58 -19.88 2.69
N HIS A 63 -11.59 -19.14 3.21
CA HIS A 63 -11.63 -17.69 3.36
C HIS A 63 -10.78 -16.99 2.29
N TYR A 64 -11.42 -16.29 1.36
CA TYR A 64 -10.75 -15.50 0.33
C TYR A 64 -10.63 -14.04 0.76
N ILE A 65 -9.39 -13.56 0.90
CA ILE A 65 -9.13 -12.12 1.07
C ILE A 65 -9.26 -11.45 -0.30
N ASN A 66 -10.31 -10.67 -0.50
CA ASN A 66 -10.55 -10.03 -1.78
C ASN A 66 -9.56 -8.89 -2.06
N LYS A 67 -9.57 -8.45 -3.33
CA LYS A 67 -8.92 -7.21 -3.73
C LYS A 67 -9.52 -6.02 -2.96
N PRO A 68 -8.76 -4.94 -2.74
CA PRO A 68 -9.33 -3.74 -2.15
C PRO A 68 -10.51 -3.21 -2.96
N ILE A 69 -11.53 -2.68 -2.26
CA ILE A 69 -12.69 -2.05 -2.90
C ILE A 69 -12.26 -0.89 -3.80
N GLN A 70 -13.02 -0.60 -4.86
CA GLN A 70 -12.65 0.45 -5.84
C GLN A 70 -12.45 1.82 -5.17
N ARG A 71 -13.30 2.16 -4.21
CA ARG A 71 -13.20 3.42 -3.43
C ARG A 71 -11.84 3.58 -2.74
N TYR A 72 -11.25 2.47 -2.29
CA TYR A 72 -9.91 2.46 -1.69
C TYR A 72 -8.84 2.79 -2.74
N TRP A 73 -8.90 2.15 -3.91
CA TRP A 73 -7.98 2.41 -5.01
C TRP A 73 -8.04 3.87 -5.47
N ASP A 74 -9.24 4.43 -5.61
CA ASP A 74 -9.42 5.81 -6.04
C ASP A 74 -8.86 6.79 -5.00
N ALA A 75 -9.09 6.52 -3.71
CA ALA A 75 -8.56 7.33 -2.62
C ALA A 75 -7.03 7.27 -2.57
N GLN A 76 -6.45 6.08 -2.72
CA GLN A 76 -5.00 5.91 -2.77
C GLN A 76 -4.39 6.63 -3.98
N ALA A 77 -5.00 6.52 -5.16
CA ALA A 77 -4.53 7.20 -6.37
C ALA A 77 -4.60 8.73 -6.24
N ARG A 78 -5.67 9.27 -5.62
CA ARG A 78 -5.75 10.72 -5.30
C ARG A 78 -4.65 11.14 -4.33
N CYS A 79 -4.44 10.35 -3.27
CA CYS A 79 -3.39 10.60 -2.28
C CYS A 79 -2.00 10.61 -2.94
N GLU A 80 -1.71 9.62 -3.79
CA GLU A 80 -0.46 9.53 -4.55
C GLU A 80 -0.24 10.78 -5.42
N ARG A 81 -1.25 11.18 -6.21
CA ARG A 81 -1.16 12.39 -7.05
C ARG A 81 -0.86 13.64 -6.22
N ARG A 82 -1.50 13.79 -5.05
CA ARG A 82 -1.28 14.93 -4.16
C ARG A 82 0.12 14.91 -3.55
N LEU A 83 0.59 13.75 -3.08
CA LEU A 83 1.95 13.59 -2.57
C LEU A 83 2.99 13.95 -3.62
N ARG A 84 2.82 13.51 -4.88
CA ARG A 84 3.71 13.88 -5.98
C ARG A 84 3.80 15.39 -6.18
N LYS A 85 2.65 16.09 -6.18
CA LYS A 85 2.60 17.55 -6.32
C LYS A 85 3.26 18.29 -5.16
N ILE A 86 3.09 17.81 -3.93
CA ILE A 86 3.72 18.42 -2.75
C ILE A 86 5.23 18.21 -2.80
N LEU A 87 5.68 17.00 -3.13
CA LEU A 87 7.08 16.62 -3.17
C LEU A 87 7.81 17.07 -4.45
N SER A 88 7.12 17.67 -5.42
CA SER A 88 7.73 18.30 -6.60
C SER A 88 7.92 19.80 -6.45
N ARG A 89 7.31 20.39 -5.41
CA ARG A 89 7.45 21.82 -5.05
C ARG A 89 8.56 22.06 -4.03
N LYS A 90 9.21 20.98 -3.60
CA LYS A 90 10.38 20.96 -2.73
C LYS A 90 11.55 20.44 -3.56
#